data_AF-A0AAU0QJQ1-F1
#
_entry.id   AF-A0AAU0QJQ1-F1
#
_cell.length_a   1.000
_cell.length_b   1.000
_cell.length_c   1.000
_cell.angle_alpha   90.00
_cell.angle_beta   90.00
_cell.angle_gamma   90.00
#
_symmetry.space_group_name_H-M   'P 1'
#
loop_
_entity.id
_entity.type
_entity.pdbx_description
1 polymer ?
#
loop_
_entity_poly.entity_id
_entity_poly.type
_entity_poly.pdbx_seq_one_letter_code
_entity_poly.pdbx_strand_id
1 'polypeptide(L)'
;MRSSKGLLAATAVLMIAASPVGATEGFVRIDDPGYRLDADDTQRLEAETPGLGLPESVTQVNYVVVDHLGSSFNDAFLDWIGEHRPDLVPQGTGEGKTWAPGSLIVSADMADRNMGIYCADQVCEDLHLNEESHRESALSAMQPALRKDDIAQGFLDGLHAATAQPEDEDFPWTILGALAGGGAGLGALLLGIFRRRNAQTARTRYEELRSEYAHLALTVPRSTEELRGLRSPLASEDLRERWDSLSTRFSALPQEMDSWGLTPDSPNKQFRRHSKDIGRAHALMGSLRLAGQQITLLAKIERGDATAREAEAIRLEKDIESALDHAKSSRVQDLAHRAAELRSDLSAEDFPDRYAALLRDYAEAIRDIRDTDFAETSDTHRVPRLGDSDWRPGYGVHSFVPFMLVHSWYLSDTSDSSGGSGSTSAVNTTFSSGFAGGGGSSSF
;
A
#
# COMPACT_ATOMS: atom_id res chain seq x y z
N MET A 1 56.41 -58.33 -21.22
CA MET A 1 55.33 -57.90 -20.31
C MET A 1 54.96 -56.48 -20.71
N ARG A 2 53.84 -56.29 -21.43
CA ARG A 2 52.61 -55.55 -21.00
C ARG A 2 52.94 -54.09 -20.58
N SER A 3 52.31 -53.01 -21.05
CA SER A 3 51.08 -52.80 -21.82
C SER A 3 50.94 -51.28 -22.12
N SER A 4 50.20 -50.95 -23.20
CA SER A 4 49.30 -49.79 -23.43
C SER A 4 49.64 -48.40 -22.85
N LYS A 5 49.83 -47.36 -23.69
CA LYS A 5 48.77 -46.46 -24.24
C LYS A 5 47.75 -45.98 -23.19
N GLY A 6 47.67 -44.65 -22.99
CA GLY A 6 46.63 -43.99 -22.21
C GLY A 6 46.52 -42.51 -22.57
N LEU A 7 45.61 -42.21 -23.48
CA LEU A 7 45.18 -40.89 -23.92
C LEU A 7 44.44 -40.21 -22.75
N LEU A 8 44.90 -39.03 -22.30
CA LEU A 8 44.14 -38.20 -21.33
C LEU A 8 43.11 -37.39 -22.11
N ALA A 9 41.89 -37.93 -22.21
CA ALA A 9 40.70 -37.18 -22.62
C ALA A 9 40.14 -36.45 -21.40
N ALA A 10 40.17 -35.12 -21.42
CA ALA A 10 39.50 -34.29 -20.43
C ALA A 10 37.99 -34.30 -20.71
N THR A 11 37.24 -35.10 -19.95
CA THR A 11 35.78 -35.06 -19.93
C THR A 11 35.34 -33.83 -19.12
N ALA A 12 34.95 -32.77 -19.81
CA ALA A 12 34.22 -31.67 -19.20
C ALA A 12 32.79 -32.17 -18.89
N VAL A 13 32.51 -32.42 -17.61
CA VAL A 13 31.14 -32.66 -17.13
C VAL A 13 30.45 -31.30 -17.11
N LEU A 14 29.57 -31.07 -18.09
CA LEU A 14 28.63 -29.96 -18.09
C LEU A 14 27.58 -30.26 -17.01
N MET A 15 27.74 -29.67 -15.83
CA MET A 15 26.69 -29.63 -14.82
C MET A 15 25.57 -28.74 -15.36
N ILE A 16 24.57 -29.35 -16.01
CA ILE A 16 23.27 -28.73 -16.21
C ILE A 16 22.67 -28.63 -14.80
N ALA A 17 22.72 -27.44 -14.21
CA ALA A 17 21.92 -27.14 -13.04
C ALA A 17 20.46 -27.25 -13.47
N ALA A 18 19.84 -28.41 -13.19
CA ALA A 18 18.41 -28.54 -13.23
C ALA A 18 17.86 -27.57 -12.18
N SER A 19 17.19 -26.51 -12.64
CA SER A 19 16.37 -25.68 -11.76
C SER A 19 15.40 -26.61 -11.01
N PRO A 20 15.23 -26.47 -9.68
CA PRO A 20 14.21 -27.22 -8.98
C PRO A 20 12.84 -26.68 -9.43
N VAL A 21 12.27 -27.31 -10.46
CA VAL A 21 10.83 -27.31 -10.70
C VAL A 21 10.22 -28.18 -9.62
N GLY A 22 9.49 -27.56 -8.70
CA GLY A 22 8.79 -28.22 -7.60
C GLY A 22 9.02 -27.54 -6.25
N ALA A 23 8.57 -26.28 -6.11
CA ALA A 23 8.29 -25.76 -4.79
C ALA A 23 7.08 -26.53 -4.25
N THR A 24 7.25 -27.18 -3.10
CA THR A 24 6.16 -27.79 -2.35
C THR A 24 5.22 -26.67 -1.93
N GLU A 25 3.96 -26.68 -2.38
CA GLU A 25 3.00 -25.61 -2.07
C GLU A 25 2.75 -25.56 -0.56
N GLY A 26 3.21 -24.48 0.07
CA GLY A 26 2.98 -24.22 1.48
C GLY A 26 1.55 -23.75 1.75
N PHE A 27 1.15 -23.80 3.02
CA PHE A 27 -0.11 -23.25 3.53
C PHE A 27 -0.28 -21.75 3.21
N VAL A 28 0.84 -21.02 3.10
CA VAL A 28 0.88 -19.62 2.68
C VAL A 28 1.52 -19.55 1.30
N ARG A 29 0.90 -18.78 0.41
CA ARG A 29 1.45 -18.41 -0.90
C ARG A 29 1.38 -16.90 -1.08
N ILE A 30 2.45 -16.33 -1.61
CA ILE A 30 2.60 -14.88 -1.79
C ILE A 30 2.92 -14.62 -3.26
N ASP A 31 2.09 -13.82 -3.91
CA ASP A 31 2.33 -13.29 -5.25
C ASP A 31 2.56 -11.78 -5.14
N ASP A 32 3.77 -11.35 -5.43
CA ASP A 32 4.19 -9.95 -5.41
C ASP A 32 5.03 -9.63 -6.66
N PRO A 33 4.41 -9.58 -7.86
CA PRO A 33 5.11 -9.25 -9.10
C PRO A 33 5.78 -7.88 -9.09
N GLY A 34 5.32 -6.96 -8.24
CA GLY A 34 5.86 -5.61 -8.07
C GLY A 34 7.05 -5.51 -7.13
N TYR A 35 7.43 -6.60 -6.45
CA TYR A 35 8.48 -6.64 -5.43
C TYR A 35 8.28 -5.56 -4.34
N ARG A 36 7.04 -5.41 -3.86
CA ARG A 36 6.65 -4.47 -2.81
C ARG A 36 6.90 -5.00 -1.41
N LEU A 37 6.92 -6.32 -1.24
CA LEU A 37 7.26 -6.99 0.01
C LEU A 37 8.76 -7.28 0.03
N ASP A 38 9.40 -6.92 1.13
CA ASP A 38 10.78 -7.36 1.37
C ASP A 38 10.82 -8.78 1.97
N ALA A 39 12.03 -9.24 2.29
CA ALA A 39 12.24 -10.57 2.84
C ALA A 39 11.64 -10.72 4.26
N ASP A 40 11.64 -9.65 5.04
CA ASP A 40 11.14 -9.65 6.41
C ASP A 40 9.60 -9.63 6.41
N ASP A 41 8.98 -8.90 5.47
CA ASP A 41 7.55 -8.96 5.18
C ASP A 41 7.09 -10.37 4.81
N THR A 42 7.79 -10.98 3.85
CA THR A 42 7.50 -12.34 3.37
C THR A 42 7.60 -13.34 4.51
N GLN A 43 8.69 -13.28 5.30
CA GLN A 43 8.88 -14.15 6.45
C GLN A 43 7.80 -13.94 7.52
N ARG A 44 7.40 -12.69 7.78
CA ARG A 44 6.36 -12.34 8.74
C ARG A 44 5.00 -12.92 8.34
N LEU A 45 4.61 -12.79 7.08
CA LEU A 45 3.39 -13.40 6.55
C LEU A 45 3.42 -14.93 6.72
N GLU A 46 4.50 -15.59 6.32
CA GLU A 46 4.64 -17.05 6.46
C GLU A 46 4.62 -17.52 7.91
N ALA A 47 5.27 -16.79 8.82
CA ALA A 47 5.41 -17.18 10.23
C ALA A 47 4.15 -16.91 11.06
N GLU A 48 3.42 -15.82 10.80
CA GLU A 48 2.30 -15.40 11.63
C GLU A 48 0.95 -15.99 11.18
N THR A 49 0.77 -16.23 9.88
CA THR A 49 -0.50 -16.74 9.32
C THR A 49 -0.98 -18.07 9.92
N PRO A 50 -0.10 -19.07 10.17
CA PRO A 50 -0.53 -20.31 10.82
C PRO A 50 -1.06 -20.12 12.25
N GLY A 51 -0.68 -19.03 12.92
CA GLY A 51 -1.07 -18.73 14.30
C GLY A 51 -2.41 -17.99 14.44
N LEU A 52 -3.10 -17.69 13.33
CA LEU A 52 -4.30 -16.83 13.32
C LEU A 52 -5.60 -17.54 13.75
N GLY A 53 -5.55 -18.87 13.94
CA GLY A 53 -6.73 -19.67 14.29
C GLY A 53 -7.75 -19.78 13.15
N LEU A 54 -7.26 -19.85 11.90
CA LEU A 54 -8.11 -20.06 10.73
C LEU A 54 -8.84 -21.41 10.82
N PRO A 55 -10.09 -21.51 10.33
CA PRO A 55 -10.83 -22.76 10.33
C PRO A 55 -10.16 -23.81 9.44
N GLU A 56 -10.40 -25.10 9.73
CA GLU A 56 -9.81 -26.22 8.96
C GLU A 56 -10.22 -26.22 7.48
N SER A 57 -11.29 -25.52 7.12
CA SER A 57 -11.70 -25.31 5.73
C SER A 57 -10.69 -24.48 4.94
N VAL A 58 -9.85 -23.66 5.58
CA VAL A 58 -8.76 -22.95 4.93
C VAL A 58 -7.59 -23.91 4.73
N THR A 59 -7.38 -24.34 3.49
CA THR A 59 -6.25 -25.19 3.10
C THR A 59 -5.09 -24.37 2.54
N GLN A 60 -5.36 -23.16 2.06
CA GLN A 60 -4.33 -22.25 1.56
C GLN A 60 -4.72 -20.77 1.76
N VAL A 61 -3.79 -19.98 2.26
CA VAL A 61 -3.86 -18.51 2.30
C VAL A 61 -3.01 -17.94 1.17
N ASN A 62 -3.61 -17.08 0.36
CA ASN A 62 -3.00 -16.46 -0.81
C ASN A 62 -2.92 -14.95 -0.60
N TYR A 63 -1.71 -14.43 -0.44
CA TYR A 63 -1.44 -12.99 -0.41
C TYR A 63 -1.10 -12.52 -1.81
N VAL A 64 -1.80 -11.51 -2.31
CA VAL A 64 -1.58 -10.97 -3.65
C VAL A 64 -1.35 -9.47 -3.57
N VAL A 65 -0.14 -9.03 -3.92
CA VAL A 65 0.23 -7.62 -3.98
C VAL A 65 0.44 -7.25 -5.43
N VAL A 66 -0.38 -6.32 -5.93
CA VAL A 66 -0.30 -5.83 -7.30
C VAL A 66 -0.04 -4.33 -7.29
N ASP A 67 0.66 -3.88 -8.31
CA ASP A 67 1.00 -2.48 -8.42
C ASP A 67 -0.17 -1.65 -8.92
N HIS A 68 -0.90 -2.15 -9.92
CA HIS A 68 -1.99 -1.43 -10.58
C HIS A 68 -2.82 -2.39 -11.42
N LEU A 69 -4.13 -2.42 -11.21
CA LEU A 69 -5.09 -3.25 -11.94
C LEU A 69 -6.10 -2.40 -12.73
N GLY A 70 -6.39 -1.17 -12.31
CA GLY A 70 -7.36 -0.28 -12.96
C GLY A 70 -8.76 -0.33 -12.34
N SER A 71 -9.71 0.35 -12.99
CA SER A 71 -11.07 0.55 -12.48
C SER A 71 -11.93 -0.73 -12.53
N SER A 72 -12.79 -0.88 -11.53
CA SER A 72 -13.45 -2.13 -11.10
C SER A 72 -12.44 -3.15 -10.57
N PHE A 73 -11.94 -2.90 -9.36
CA PHE A 73 -10.92 -3.74 -8.73
C PHE A 73 -11.31 -5.22 -8.70
N ASN A 74 -12.57 -5.58 -8.41
CA ASN A 74 -13.01 -6.98 -8.41
C ASN A 74 -12.86 -7.64 -9.79
N ASP A 75 -13.26 -6.95 -10.86
CA ASP A 75 -13.17 -7.48 -12.22
C ASP A 75 -11.71 -7.58 -12.68
N ALA A 76 -10.94 -6.50 -12.46
CA ALA A 76 -9.54 -6.46 -12.84
C ALA A 76 -8.69 -7.47 -12.03
N PHE A 77 -9.02 -7.67 -10.75
CA PHE A 77 -8.40 -8.69 -9.92
C PHE A 77 -8.77 -10.09 -10.39
N LEU A 78 -10.04 -10.35 -10.72
CA LEU A 78 -10.49 -11.64 -11.23
C LEU A 78 -9.83 -11.98 -12.58
N ASP A 79 -9.69 -11.00 -13.48
CA ASP A 79 -8.98 -11.17 -14.74
C ASP A 79 -7.49 -11.48 -14.50
N TRP A 80 -6.85 -10.75 -13.58
CA TRP A 80 -5.46 -11.01 -13.21
C TRP A 80 -5.27 -12.43 -12.65
N ILE A 81 -6.17 -12.88 -11.77
CA ILE A 81 -6.16 -14.23 -11.22
C ILE A 81 -6.38 -15.27 -12.32
N GLY A 82 -7.29 -15.04 -13.26
CA GLY A 82 -7.52 -15.94 -14.39
C GLY A 82 -6.28 -16.17 -15.25
N GLU A 83 -5.44 -15.15 -15.41
CA GLU A 83 -4.19 -15.22 -16.18
C GLU A 83 -3.03 -15.81 -15.37
N HIS A 84 -2.83 -15.38 -14.12
CA HIS A 84 -1.61 -15.65 -13.35
C HIS A 84 -1.76 -16.77 -12.31
N ARG A 85 -2.98 -17.00 -11.83
CA ARG A 85 -3.32 -17.98 -10.79
C ARG A 85 -4.55 -18.81 -11.19
N PRO A 86 -4.52 -19.52 -12.33
CA PRO A 86 -5.66 -20.34 -12.77
C PRO A 86 -6.02 -21.46 -11.78
N ASP A 87 -5.10 -21.79 -10.86
CA ASP A 87 -5.33 -22.70 -9.75
C ASP A 87 -6.35 -22.15 -8.72
N LEU A 88 -6.49 -20.82 -8.59
CA LEU A 88 -7.48 -20.18 -7.72
C LEU A 88 -8.87 -20.06 -8.37
N VAL A 89 -8.96 -20.27 -9.67
CA VAL A 89 -10.22 -20.26 -10.45
C VAL A 89 -10.30 -21.49 -11.36
N PRO A 90 -10.29 -22.72 -10.81
CA PRO A 90 -10.15 -23.96 -11.58
C PRO A 90 -11.32 -24.20 -12.53
N GLN A 91 -12.43 -23.50 -12.35
CA GLN A 91 -13.63 -23.58 -13.19
C GLN A 91 -13.77 -22.39 -14.17
N GLY A 92 -12.78 -21.49 -14.20
CA GLY A 92 -12.79 -20.23 -14.94
C GLY A 92 -13.39 -19.05 -14.16
N THR A 93 -13.45 -17.89 -14.80
CA THR A 93 -13.85 -16.58 -14.22
C THR A 93 -15.26 -16.11 -14.65
N GLY A 94 -16.03 -17.00 -15.28
CA GLY A 94 -17.36 -16.68 -15.83
C GLY A 94 -18.51 -16.81 -14.83
N GLU A 95 -19.73 -16.68 -15.36
CA GLU A 95 -20.97 -16.72 -14.57
C GLU A 95 -21.11 -18.01 -13.73
N GLY A 96 -21.44 -17.84 -12.45
CA GLY A 96 -21.68 -18.94 -11.50
C GLY A 96 -20.42 -19.73 -11.13
N LYS A 97 -19.22 -19.26 -11.49
CA LYS A 97 -17.95 -19.85 -11.05
C LYS A 97 -17.52 -19.24 -9.72
N THR A 98 -16.69 -19.97 -8.99
CA THR A 98 -16.26 -19.61 -7.63
C THR A 98 -14.76 -19.81 -7.45
N TRP A 99 -14.23 -19.26 -6.35
CA TRP A 99 -12.84 -19.46 -5.94
C TRP A 99 -12.56 -20.94 -5.64
N ALA A 100 -11.31 -21.35 -5.81
CA ALA A 100 -10.88 -22.72 -5.57
C ALA A 100 -11.17 -23.14 -4.11
N PRO A 101 -11.72 -24.36 -3.89
CA PRO A 101 -12.05 -24.84 -2.56
C PRO A 101 -10.89 -24.71 -1.57
N GLY A 102 -11.19 -24.19 -0.38
CA GLY A 102 -10.25 -23.99 0.71
C GLY A 102 -9.30 -22.80 0.56
N SER A 103 -9.51 -21.96 -0.47
CA SER A 103 -8.74 -20.74 -0.66
C SER A 103 -9.28 -19.58 0.19
N LEU A 104 -8.37 -18.91 0.89
CA LEU A 104 -8.56 -17.57 1.44
C LEU A 104 -7.55 -16.64 0.75
N ILE A 105 -8.02 -15.55 0.16
CA ILE A 105 -7.22 -14.64 -0.66
C ILE A 105 -7.28 -13.27 0.00
N VAL A 106 -6.13 -12.67 0.25
CA VAL A 106 -6.01 -11.29 0.74
C VAL A 106 -5.16 -10.52 -0.26
N SER A 107 -5.67 -9.39 -0.71
CA SER A 107 -5.09 -8.67 -1.83
C SER A 107 -5.00 -7.17 -1.58
N ALA A 108 -4.00 -6.54 -2.19
CA ALA A 108 -3.90 -5.09 -2.27
C ALA A 108 -3.35 -4.67 -3.64
N ASP A 109 -4.04 -3.72 -4.26
CA ASP A 109 -3.53 -2.85 -5.30
C ASP A 109 -3.02 -1.56 -4.65
N MET A 110 -1.69 -1.40 -4.67
CA MET A 110 -1.03 -0.32 -3.95
C MET A 110 -1.05 1.01 -4.71
N ALA A 111 -1.17 1.03 -6.05
CA ALA A 111 -1.30 2.29 -6.78
C ALA A 111 -2.74 2.80 -6.79
N ASP A 112 -3.72 1.90 -6.97
CA ASP A 112 -5.14 2.27 -7.01
C ASP A 112 -5.78 2.30 -5.62
N ARG A 113 -5.01 1.97 -4.57
CA ARG A 113 -5.45 2.01 -3.17
C ARG A 113 -6.69 1.15 -2.92
N ASN A 114 -6.73 -0.02 -3.54
CA ASN A 114 -7.80 -1.00 -3.38
C ASN A 114 -7.29 -2.24 -2.68
N MET A 115 -8.13 -2.85 -1.86
CA MET A 115 -7.82 -4.09 -1.16
C MET A 115 -9.01 -5.02 -1.20
N GLY A 116 -8.77 -6.32 -1.06
CA GLY A 116 -9.83 -7.32 -1.04
C GLY A 116 -9.49 -8.49 -0.14
N ILE A 117 -10.54 -9.06 0.45
CA ILE A 117 -10.52 -10.37 1.10
C ILE A 117 -11.54 -11.22 0.37
N TYR A 118 -11.10 -12.31 -0.24
CA TYR A 118 -11.94 -13.23 -0.99
C TYR A 118 -11.78 -14.65 -0.45
N CYS A 119 -12.82 -15.47 -0.57
CA CYS A 119 -12.79 -16.81 -0.03
C CYS A 119 -13.65 -17.77 -0.84
N ALA A 120 -13.29 -19.05 -0.83
CA ALA A 120 -14.17 -20.12 -1.27
C ALA A 120 -15.44 -20.14 -0.39
N ASP A 121 -16.56 -20.61 -0.95
CA ASP A 121 -17.89 -20.54 -0.31
C ASP A 121 -17.87 -21.06 1.14
N GLN A 122 -17.31 -22.25 1.37
CA GLN A 122 -17.21 -22.84 2.72
C GLN A 122 -16.30 -22.03 3.65
N VAL A 123 -15.21 -21.46 3.12
CA VAL A 123 -14.29 -20.62 3.92
C VAL A 123 -15.00 -19.32 4.31
N CYS A 124 -15.77 -18.72 3.41
CA CYS A 124 -16.55 -17.52 3.73
C CYS A 124 -17.66 -17.79 4.75
N GLU A 125 -18.27 -18.97 4.71
CA GLU A 125 -19.25 -19.41 5.70
C GLU A 125 -18.60 -19.56 7.08
N ASP A 126 -17.51 -20.33 7.16
CA ASP A 126 -16.83 -20.62 8.44
C ASP A 126 -16.19 -19.37 9.08
N LEU A 127 -15.77 -18.40 8.26
CA LEU A 127 -15.24 -17.11 8.69
C LEU A 127 -16.32 -16.02 8.79
N HIS A 128 -17.58 -16.31 8.49
CA HIS A 128 -18.67 -15.33 8.46
C HIS A 128 -18.43 -14.12 7.53
N LEU A 129 -17.58 -14.25 6.51
CA LEU A 129 -17.27 -13.17 5.56
C LEU A 129 -18.40 -12.89 4.54
N ASN A 130 -19.43 -13.73 4.54
CA ASN A 130 -20.69 -13.44 3.84
C ASN A 130 -21.49 -12.34 4.55
N GLU A 131 -21.30 -12.19 5.86
CA GLU A 131 -21.95 -11.16 6.66
C GLU A 131 -21.28 -9.81 6.40
N GLU A 132 -22.09 -8.81 6.04
CA GLU A 132 -21.61 -7.49 5.62
C GLU A 132 -20.76 -6.80 6.69
N SER A 133 -21.23 -6.76 7.94
CA SER A 133 -20.53 -6.11 9.05
C SER A 133 -19.19 -6.77 9.39
N HIS A 134 -19.12 -8.11 9.30
CA HIS A 134 -17.90 -8.86 9.60
C HIS A 134 -16.86 -8.72 8.49
N ARG A 135 -17.32 -8.77 7.23
CA ARG A 135 -16.51 -8.50 6.05
C ARG A 135 -15.95 -7.07 6.07
N GLU A 136 -16.79 -6.09 6.38
CA GLU A 136 -16.37 -4.69 6.49
C GLU A 136 -15.35 -4.49 7.62
N SER A 137 -15.55 -5.14 8.77
CA SER A 137 -14.58 -5.13 9.87
C SER A 137 -13.22 -5.69 9.43
N ALA A 138 -13.21 -6.80 8.69
CA ALA A 138 -11.99 -7.40 8.15
C ALA A 138 -11.26 -6.47 7.17
N LEU A 139 -11.97 -5.88 6.21
CA LEU A 139 -11.38 -4.92 5.27
C LEU A 139 -10.90 -3.64 5.97
N SER A 140 -11.70 -3.11 6.89
CA SER A 140 -11.36 -1.89 7.64
C SER A 140 -10.13 -2.06 8.52
N ALA A 141 -9.88 -3.27 9.04
CA ALA A 141 -8.70 -3.58 9.82
C ALA A 141 -7.40 -3.48 9.00
N MET A 142 -7.46 -3.71 7.69
CA MET A 142 -6.29 -3.63 6.79
C MET A 142 -5.86 -2.17 6.54
N GLN A 143 -6.83 -1.24 6.44
CA GLN A 143 -6.60 0.14 6.00
C GLN A 143 -5.47 0.88 6.76
N PRO A 144 -5.39 0.85 8.10
CA PRO A 144 -4.44 1.71 8.83
C PRO A 144 -2.97 1.36 8.57
N ALA A 145 -2.68 0.10 8.23
CA ALA A 145 -1.36 -0.39 7.91
C ALA A 145 -1.07 -0.22 6.41
N LEU A 146 -2.04 -0.53 5.53
CA LEU A 146 -1.91 -0.32 4.09
C LEU A 146 -1.73 1.16 3.71
N ARG A 147 -2.42 2.08 4.41
CA ARG A 147 -2.19 3.54 4.28
C ARG A 147 -0.77 3.98 4.62
N LYS A 148 -0.01 3.14 5.32
CA LYS A 148 1.38 3.39 5.73
C LYS A 148 2.38 2.52 4.97
N ASP A 149 1.92 1.83 3.92
CA ASP A 149 2.68 0.84 3.15
C ASP A 149 3.22 -0.34 3.98
N ASP A 150 2.65 -0.62 5.15
CA ASP A 150 2.98 -1.82 5.93
C ASP A 150 2.07 -2.96 5.46
N ILE A 151 2.35 -3.47 4.25
CA ILE A 151 1.47 -4.39 3.52
C ILE A 151 1.29 -5.70 4.28
N ALA A 152 2.38 -6.29 4.75
CA ALA A 152 2.34 -7.51 5.55
C ALA A 152 1.48 -7.36 6.81
N GLN A 153 1.60 -6.21 7.51
CA GLN A 153 0.76 -5.94 8.68
C GLN A 153 -0.70 -5.74 8.29
N GLY A 154 -0.99 -5.01 7.21
CA GLY A 154 -2.36 -4.81 6.73
C GLY A 154 -3.05 -6.13 6.43
N PHE A 155 -2.36 -7.05 5.75
CA PHE A 155 -2.87 -8.38 5.46
C PHE A 155 -3.15 -9.20 6.72
N LEU A 156 -2.23 -9.20 7.68
CA LEU A 156 -2.40 -9.91 8.95
C LEU A 156 -3.52 -9.30 9.82
N ASP A 157 -3.70 -7.98 9.78
CA ASP A 157 -4.77 -7.30 10.52
C ASP A 157 -6.15 -7.68 9.95
N GLY A 158 -6.27 -7.74 8.62
CA GLY A 158 -7.50 -8.19 7.96
C GLY A 158 -7.87 -9.63 8.29
N LEU A 159 -6.90 -10.56 8.23
CA LEU A 159 -7.14 -11.95 8.58
C LEU A 159 -7.48 -12.14 10.06
N HIS A 160 -6.83 -11.41 10.96
CA HIS A 160 -7.19 -11.46 12.38
C HIS A 160 -8.62 -11.01 12.64
N ALA A 161 -9.06 -9.95 11.96
CA ALA A 161 -10.43 -9.48 12.08
C ALA A 161 -11.42 -10.49 11.49
N ALA A 162 -11.06 -11.16 10.38
CA ALA A 162 -11.86 -12.23 9.79
C ALA A 162 -12.03 -13.45 10.71
N THR A 163 -11.04 -13.79 11.54
CA THR A 163 -11.13 -14.94 12.47
C THR A 163 -11.80 -14.62 13.80
N ALA A 164 -12.13 -13.35 14.08
CA ALA A 164 -12.83 -12.97 15.29
C ALA A 164 -14.28 -13.50 15.25
N GLN A 165 -14.70 -14.30 16.23
CA GLN A 165 -16.05 -14.85 16.28
C GLN A 165 -17.07 -13.76 16.72
N PRO A 166 -18.27 -13.69 16.10
CA PRO A 166 -19.40 -12.94 16.63
C PRO A 166 -20.00 -13.72 17.82
N GLU A 167 -19.76 -13.29 19.06
CA GLU A 167 -20.27 -14.02 20.25
C GLU A 167 -21.78 -13.80 20.48
N ASP A 168 -22.48 -14.93 20.72
CA ASP A 168 -23.73 -15.20 21.43
C ASP A 168 -24.68 -14.04 21.85
N GLU A 169 -25.97 -14.30 21.59
CA GLU A 169 -27.18 -13.46 21.62
C GLU A 169 -27.58 -12.71 22.92
N ASP A 170 -26.67 -12.38 23.83
CA ASP A 170 -26.95 -11.48 24.97
C ASP A 170 -26.23 -10.12 24.82
N PHE A 171 -26.20 -9.59 23.59
CA PHE A 171 -25.44 -8.40 23.22
C PHE A 171 -26.33 -7.13 23.18
N PRO A 172 -26.43 -6.34 24.27
CA PRO A 172 -27.21 -5.12 24.27
C PRO A 172 -26.52 -4.04 23.41
N TRP A 173 -27.32 -3.43 22.52
CA TRP A 173 -27.08 -2.41 21.49
C TRP A 173 -26.29 -1.12 21.89
N THR A 174 -25.26 -1.25 22.73
CA THR A 174 -24.50 -0.15 23.35
C THR A 174 -23.01 -0.13 22.98
N ILE A 175 -22.57 -1.04 22.12
CA ILE A 175 -21.14 -1.25 21.81
C ILE A 175 -20.63 -0.39 20.64
N LEU A 176 -21.49 0.28 19.89
CA LEU A 176 -21.09 1.33 18.91
C LEU A 176 -20.80 2.70 19.56
N GLY A 177 -21.02 2.88 20.87
CA GLY A 177 -20.85 4.17 21.55
C GLY A 177 -19.46 4.45 22.16
N ALA A 178 -18.58 3.46 22.29
CA ALA A 178 -17.40 3.58 23.15
C ALA A 178 -16.10 4.07 22.48
N LEU A 179 -16.17 4.67 21.28
CA LEU A 179 -15.19 5.68 20.85
C LEU A 179 -15.58 7.11 21.33
N ALA A 180 -16.75 7.25 21.96
CA ALA A 180 -17.21 8.44 22.66
C ALA A 180 -17.74 8.10 24.07
N GLY A 181 -16.85 7.71 24.99
CA GLY A 181 -17.08 7.79 26.45
C GLY A 181 -17.76 6.60 27.15
N GLY A 182 -16.96 5.84 27.93
CA GLY A 182 -17.32 5.28 29.24
C GLY A 182 -18.03 3.92 29.33
N GLY A 183 -17.33 2.90 29.87
CA GLY A 183 -17.94 1.70 30.49
C GLY A 183 -17.17 0.40 30.27
N ALA A 184 -16.74 -0.27 31.34
CA ALA A 184 -15.82 -1.41 31.34
C ALA A 184 -16.54 -2.77 31.20
N GLY A 185 -16.00 -3.72 30.41
CA GLY A 185 -16.63 -5.04 30.33
C GLY A 185 -15.97 -6.20 29.59
N LEU A 186 -15.08 -6.02 28.61
CA LEU A 186 -14.36 -7.13 27.92
C LEU A 186 -12.88 -6.82 27.67
N GLY A 187 -12.33 -5.89 28.43
CA GLY A 187 -10.96 -5.41 28.23
C GLY A 187 -9.88 -6.45 28.57
N ALA A 188 -10.10 -7.42 29.46
CA ALA A 188 -8.96 -8.14 30.04
C ALA A 188 -8.24 -9.11 29.07
N LEU A 189 -8.97 -9.82 28.20
CA LEU A 189 -8.39 -10.82 27.29
C LEU A 189 -7.85 -10.18 26.00
N LEU A 190 -8.64 -9.32 25.35
CA LEU A 190 -8.20 -8.57 24.17
C LEU A 190 -7.16 -7.50 24.51
N LEU A 191 -7.26 -6.78 25.65
CA LEU A 191 -6.12 -5.96 26.09
C LEU A 191 -4.93 -6.85 26.44
N GLY A 192 -5.06 -8.09 26.91
CA GLY A 192 -3.93 -8.97 27.19
C GLY A 192 -3.09 -9.29 25.95
N ILE A 193 -3.76 -9.63 24.85
CA ILE A 193 -3.15 -9.97 23.55
C ILE A 193 -2.68 -8.70 22.82
N PHE A 194 -3.49 -7.64 22.75
CA PHE A 194 -3.06 -6.33 22.25
C PHE A 194 -1.93 -5.71 23.11
N ARG A 195 -1.85 -5.97 24.43
CA ARG A 195 -0.76 -5.50 25.29
C ARG A 195 0.54 -6.25 25.02
N ARG A 196 0.48 -7.55 24.71
CA ARG A 196 1.65 -8.35 24.32
C ARG A 196 2.11 -8.01 22.91
N ARG A 197 1.18 -7.92 21.93
CA ARG A 197 1.48 -7.51 20.55
C ARG A 197 1.99 -6.08 20.45
N ASN A 198 1.32 -5.09 21.08
CA ASN A 198 1.85 -3.72 21.11
C ASN A 198 3.24 -3.63 21.77
N ALA A 199 3.54 -4.49 22.75
CA ALA A 199 4.86 -4.51 23.36
C ALA A 199 5.91 -5.19 22.48
N GLN A 200 5.55 -6.26 21.76
CA GLN A 200 6.42 -6.92 20.78
C GLN A 200 6.65 -6.03 19.56
N THR A 201 5.60 -5.49 18.94
CA THR A 201 5.70 -4.51 17.84
C THR A 201 6.48 -3.27 18.25
N ALA A 202 6.27 -2.73 19.46
CA ALA A 202 7.07 -1.60 19.95
C ALA A 202 8.52 -1.98 20.20
N ARG A 203 8.80 -3.23 20.59
CA ARG A 203 10.17 -3.71 20.75
C ARG A 203 10.85 -3.86 19.39
N THR A 204 10.23 -4.53 18.43
CA THR A 204 10.72 -4.67 17.06
C THR A 204 11.00 -3.31 16.44
N ARG A 205 10.02 -2.39 16.47
CA ARG A 205 10.21 -1.03 15.97
C ARG A 205 11.32 -0.27 16.69
N TYR A 206 11.50 -0.47 18.00
CA TYR A 206 12.60 0.15 18.71
C TYR A 206 13.97 -0.43 18.32
N GLU A 207 14.04 -1.74 18.05
CA GLU A 207 15.24 -2.40 17.52
C GLU A 207 15.57 -1.88 16.11
N GLU A 208 14.57 -1.74 15.22
CA GLU A 208 14.68 -1.13 13.88
C GLU A 208 15.13 0.35 13.96
N LEU A 209 14.50 1.15 14.83
CA LEU A 209 14.91 2.54 15.07
C LEU A 209 16.40 2.63 15.39
N ARG A 210 16.92 1.71 16.22
CA ARG A 210 18.32 1.70 16.61
C ARG A 210 19.26 1.21 15.51
N SER A 211 18.86 0.22 14.72
CA SER A 211 19.69 -0.33 13.66
C SER A 211 19.77 0.62 12.46
N GLU A 212 18.66 1.27 12.10
CA GLU A 212 18.56 2.09 10.90
C GLU A 212 18.97 3.54 11.10
N TYR A 213 18.98 4.06 12.32
CA TYR A 213 19.29 5.47 12.59
C TYR A 213 20.63 5.89 11.97
N ALA A 214 21.67 5.09 12.15
CA ALA A 214 23.00 5.41 11.62
C ALA A 214 23.02 5.50 10.09
N HIS A 215 22.25 4.65 9.41
CA HIS A 215 22.12 4.68 7.96
C HIS A 215 21.39 5.94 7.49
N LEU A 216 20.24 6.28 8.09
CA LEU A 216 19.49 7.48 7.75
C LEU A 216 20.25 8.78 8.07
N ALA A 217 21.05 8.78 9.14
CA ALA A 217 21.92 9.92 9.48
C ALA A 217 22.96 10.23 8.38
N LEU A 218 23.36 9.24 7.58
CA LEU A 218 24.20 9.45 6.40
C LEU A 218 23.39 9.89 5.18
N THR A 219 22.13 9.48 5.07
CA THR A 219 21.22 9.89 3.98
C THR A 219 20.85 11.37 4.09
N VAL A 220 20.60 11.90 5.29
CA VAL A 220 20.13 13.29 5.47
C VAL A 220 21.05 14.34 4.84
N PRO A 221 22.38 14.35 5.08
CA PRO A 221 23.27 15.33 4.45
C PRO A 221 23.28 15.20 2.92
N ARG A 222 23.25 13.97 2.40
CA ARG A 222 23.22 13.71 0.95
C ARG A 222 21.96 14.26 0.30
N SER A 223 20.78 13.91 0.82
CA SER A 223 19.51 14.39 0.30
C SER A 223 19.35 15.91 0.46
N THR A 224 19.91 16.49 1.52
CA THR A 224 19.95 17.96 1.69
C THR A 224 20.77 18.64 0.60
N GLU A 225 21.93 18.09 0.25
CA GLU A 225 22.75 18.62 -0.84
C GLU A 225 22.10 18.43 -2.20
N GLU A 226 21.53 17.25 -2.47
CA GLU A 226 20.77 16.99 -3.69
C GLU A 226 19.61 17.99 -3.84
N LEU A 227 18.80 18.20 -2.78
CA LEU A 227 17.69 19.15 -2.76
C LEU A 227 18.14 20.60 -2.96
N ARG A 228 19.30 20.99 -2.40
CA ARG A 228 19.88 22.33 -2.60
C ARG A 228 20.33 22.54 -4.04
N GLY A 229 20.79 21.48 -4.70
CA GLY A 229 21.18 21.50 -6.11
C GLY A 229 20.02 21.59 -7.09
N LEU A 230 18.79 21.31 -6.65
CA LEU A 230 17.59 21.37 -7.49
C LEU A 230 17.20 22.82 -7.80
N ARG A 231 17.00 23.08 -9.10
CA ARG A 231 16.69 24.42 -9.63
C ARG A 231 15.34 24.51 -10.32
N SER A 232 14.70 23.38 -10.64
CA SER A 232 13.43 23.41 -11.35
C SER A 232 12.29 23.89 -10.43
N PRO A 233 11.17 24.35 -11.02
CA PRO A 233 9.96 24.70 -10.25
C PRO A 233 9.36 23.52 -9.46
N LEU A 234 9.75 22.28 -9.76
CA LEU A 234 9.29 21.08 -9.04
C LEU A 234 9.85 20.99 -7.62
N ALA A 235 11.02 21.60 -7.38
CA ALA A 235 11.54 21.79 -6.03
C ALA A 235 10.92 23.07 -5.44
N SER A 236 9.69 22.96 -4.94
CA SER A 236 8.97 24.08 -4.33
C SER A 236 9.53 24.48 -2.95
N GLU A 237 9.11 25.64 -2.44
CA GLU A 237 9.42 26.07 -1.07
C GLU A 237 8.81 25.11 -0.04
N ASP A 238 7.54 24.74 -0.19
CA ASP A 238 6.85 23.75 0.65
C ASP A 238 7.60 22.41 0.75
N LEU A 239 8.20 21.96 -0.35
CA LEU A 239 9.00 20.72 -0.38
C LEU A 239 10.27 20.87 0.46
N ARG A 240 10.94 22.03 0.35
CA ARG A 240 12.14 22.34 1.15
C ARG A 240 11.81 22.49 2.63
N GLU A 241 10.74 23.18 2.98
CA GLU A 241 10.25 23.28 4.35
C GLU A 241 9.89 21.92 4.93
N ARG A 242 9.25 21.05 4.13
CA ARG A 242 8.89 19.70 4.56
C ARG A 242 10.12 18.85 4.85
N TRP A 243 11.13 18.89 3.99
CA TRP A 243 12.41 18.21 4.23
C TRP A 243 13.11 18.73 5.49
N ASP A 244 13.16 20.05 5.68
CA ASP A 244 13.76 20.67 6.87
C ASP A 244 13.03 20.25 8.15
N SER A 245 11.70 20.18 8.12
CA SER A 245 10.90 19.70 9.25
C SER A 245 11.18 18.23 9.59
N LEU A 246 11.25 17.34 8.59
CA LEU A 246 11.55 15.92 8.78
C LEU A 246 12.97 15.71 9.33
N SER A 247 13.95 16.38 8.74
CA SER A 247 15.36 16.27 9.16
C SER A 247 15.61 16.86 10.55
N THR A 248 14.99 17.99 10.88
CA THR A 248 15.02 18.59 12.23
C THR A 248 14.46 17.63 13.26
N ARG A 249 13.27 17.07 13.02
CA ARG A 249 12.66 16.09 13.94
C ARG A 249 13.51 14.83 14.08
N PHE A 250 14.11 14.36 12.98
CA PHE A 250 15.01 13.20 13.00
C PHE A 250 16.27 13.48 13.84
N SER A 251 16.85 14.68 13.73
CA SER A 251 18.02 15.06 14.53
C SER A 251 17.76 15.10 16.04
N ALA A 252 16.51 15.35 16.45
CA ALA A 252 16.09 15.34 17.85
C ALA A 252 15.81 13.92 18.36
N LEU A 253 15.71 12.93 17.46
CA LEU A 253 15.25 11.59 17.79
C LEU A 253 16.14 10.84 18.80
N PRO A 254 17.49 10.93 18.77
CA PRO A 254 18.32 10.27 19.79
C PRO A 254 17.99 10.74 21.20
N GLN A 255 17.77 12.05 21.40
CA GLN A 255 17.41 12.60 22.70
C GLN A 255 16.02 12.12 23.13
N GLU A 256 15.07 12.02 22.20
CA GLU A 256 13.74 11.45 22.47
C GLU A 256 13.86 9.97 22.88
N MET A 257 14.64 9.18 22.14
CA MET A 257 14.88 7.76 22.42
C MET A 257 15.56 7.53 23.77
N ASP A 258 16.56 8.34 24.12
CA ASP A 258 17.24 8.30 25.41
C ASP A 258 16.29 8.60 26.57
N SER A 259 15.33 9.52 26.36
CA SER A 259 14.34 9.90 27.37
C SER A 259 13.39 8.77 27.77
N TRP A 260 13.21 7.77 26.90
CA TRP A 260 12.38 6.60 27.20
C TRP A 260 13.05 5.63 28.19
N GLY A 261 14.37 5.75 28.39
CA GLY A 261 15.13 4.90 29.31
C GLY A 261 15.10 3.41 28.95
N LEU A 262 14.85 3.10 27.68
CA LEU A 262 14.71 1.73 27.19
C LEU A 262 16.08 1.13 26.82
N THR A 263 16.22 -0.16 27.08
CA THR A 263 17.31 -1.02 26.64
C THR A 263 16.74 -2.26 25.95
N PRO A 264 17.53 -3.01 25.15
CA PRO A 264 17.03 -4.24 24.51
C PRO A 264 16.52 -5.27 25.53
N ASP A 265 17.06 -5.27 26.74
CA ASP A 265 16.67 -6.17 27.83
C ASP A 265 15.48 -5.63 28.66
N SER A 266 14.93 -4.46 28.32
CA SER A 266 13.83 -3.88 29.05
C SER A 266 12.58 -4.77 28.98
N PRO A 267 11.81 -4.90 30.09
CA PRO A 267 10.56 -5.66 30.08
C PRO A 267 9.54 -5.09 29.08
N ASN A 268 8.75 -5.97 28.45
CA ASN A 268 7.66 -5.61 27.52
C ASN A 268 6.70 -4.54 28.05
N LYS A 269 6.50 -4.47 29.38
CA LYS A 269 5.68 -3.43 30.01
C LYS A 269 6.24 -2.01 29.80
N GLN A 270 7.55 -1.85 29.70
CA GLN A 270 8.21 -0.56 29.45
C GLN A 270 8.08 -0.16 27.98
N PHE A 271 8.36 -1.06 27.04
CA PHE A 271 8.09 -0.84 25.61
C PHE A 271 6.65 -0.43 25.34
N ARG A 272 5.69 -1.07 26.02
CA ARG A 272 4.26 -0.72 25.91
C ARG A 272 3.96 0.71 26.39
N ARG A 273 4.67 1.20 27.41
CA ARG A 273 4.44 2.56 27.93
C ARG A 273 4.81 3.62 26.89
N HIS A 274 5.84 3.34 26.09
CA HIS A 274 6.34 4.23 25.04
C HIS A 274 5.89 3.81 23.64
N SER A 275 4.95 2.88 23.49
CA SER A 275 4.61 2.31 22.17
C SER A 275 4.12 3.35 21.16
N LYS A 276 3.41 4.39 21.63
CA LYS A 276 2.99 5.52 20.79
C LYS A 276 4.17 6.37 20.34
N ASP A 277 5.14 6.59 21.21
CA ASP A 277 6.31 7.42 20.94
C ASP A 277 7.25 6.70 19.98
N ILE A 278 7.52 5.41 20.24
CA ILE A 278 8.23 4.50 19.34
C ILE A 278 7.55 4.44 17.97
N GLY A 279 6.22 4.32 17.91
CA GLY A 279 5.48 4.32 16.65
C GLY A 279 5.61 5.63 15.86
N ARG A 280 5.60 6.79 16.53
CA ARG A 280 5.81 8.09 15.88
C ARG A 280 7.23 8.26 15.36
N ALA A 281 8.22 7.82 16.14
CA ALA A 281 9.63 7.81 15.73
C ALA A 281 9.85 6.91 14.51
N HIS A 282 9.26 5.72 14.52
CA HIS A 282 9.36 4.77 13.40
C HIS A 282 8.74 5.35 12.13
N ALA A 283 7.52 5.91 12.24
CA ALA A 283 6.87 6.59 11.12
C ALA A 283 7.70 7.78 10.60
N LEU A 284 8.35 8.55 11.48
CA LEU A 284 9.24 9.64 11.08
C LEU A 284 10.44 9.13 10.27
N MET A 285 11.10 8.04 10.70
CA MET A 285 12.20 7.42 9.95
C MET A 285 11.75 6.88 8.59
N GLY A 286 10.58 6.24 8.54
CA GLY A 286 9.93 5.83 7.29
C GLY A 286 9.68 7.00 6.34
N SER A 287 9.04 8.07 6.83
CA SER A 287 8.79 9.28 6.04
C SER A 287 10.08 9.95 5.57
N LEU A 288 11.12 9.98 6.40
CA LEU A 288 12.42 10.55 6.02
C LEU A 288 13.12 9.73 4.93
N ARG A 289 13.05 8.39 5.03
CA ARG A 289 13.57 7.48 4.00
C ARG A 289 12.87 7.71 2.66
N LEU A 290 11.54 7.74 2.67
CA LEU A 290 10.73 8.02 1.48
C LEU A 290 11.05 9.40 0.90
N ALA A 291 11.13 10.43 1.75
CA ALA A 291 11.49 11.78 1.33
C ALA A 291 12.87 11.84 0.65
N GLY A 292 13.87 11.11 1.17
CA GLY A 292 15.19 11.03 0.54
C GLY A 292 15.17 10.36 -0.84
N GLN A 293 14.39 9.29 -1.00
CA GLN A 293 14.17 8.62 -2.29
C GLN A 293 13.43 9.53 -3.29
N GLN A 294 12.44 10.29 -2.81
CA GLN A 294 11.66 11.25 -3.60
C GLN A 294 12.51 12.42 -4.08
N ILE A 295 13.39 12.97 -3.22
CA ILE A 295 14.38 13.98 -3.62
C ILE A 295 15.34 13.40 -4.70
N THR A 296 15.76 12.15 -4.53
CA THR A 296 16.61 11.48 -5.53
C THR A 296 15.91 11.36 -6.88
N LEU A 297 14.60 11.05 -6.88
CA LEU A 297 13.77 11.01 -8.09
C LEU A 297 13.70 12.39 -8.78
N LEU A 298 13.44 13.46 -8.03
CA LEU A 298 13.47 14.82 -8.58
C LEU A 298 14.85 15.15 -9.19
N ALA A 299 15.93 14.80 -8.51
CA ALA A 299 17.29 15.01 -9.01
C ALA A 299 17.58 14.21 -10.29
N LYS A 300 16.97 13.04 -10.48
CA LYS A 300 17.07 12.27 -11.74
C LYS A 300 16.31 12.97 -12.86
N ILE A 301 15.09 13.43 -12.60
CA ILE A 301 14.27 14.19 -13.57
C ILE A 301 15.01 15.46 -14.01
N GLU A 302 15.56 16.24 -13.08
CA GLU A 302 16.29 17.46 -13.42
C GLU A 302 17.58 17.19 -14.22
N ARG A 303 18.25 16.06 -13.97
CA ARG A 303 19.53 15.72 -14.63
C ARG A 303 19.40 15.00 -15.97
N GLY A 304 18.19 14.82 -16.51
CA GLY A 304 18.04 14.18 -17.81
C GLY A 304 17.90 12.66 -17.78
N ASP A 305 17.58 12.05 -16.64
CA ASP A 305 17.33 10.61 -16.57
C ASP A 305 16.05 10.28 -17.36
N ALA A 306 16.23 9.68 -18.54
CA ALA A 306 15.14 9.41 -19.48
C ALA A 306 14.07 8.48 -18.88
N THR A 307 14.47 7.49 -18.08
CA THR A 307 13.53 6.55 -17.44
C THR A 307 12.68 7.24 -16.39
N ALA A 308 13.27 8.08 -15.54
CA ALA A 308 12.51 8.85 -14.56
C ALA A 308 11.55 9.85 -15.23
N ARG A 309 12.00 10.53 -16.29
CA ARG A 309 11.17 11.46 -17.06
C ARG A 309 10.01 10.76 -17.77
N GLU A 310 10.27 9.62 -18.40
CA GLU A 310 9.25 8.82 -19.07
C GLU A 310 8.18 8.34 -18.09
N ALA A 311 8.59 7.81 -16.94
CA ALA A 311 7.67 7.30 -15.93
C ALA A 311 6.72 8.40 -15.42
N GLU A 312 7.23 9.60 -15.13
CA GLU A 312 6.39 10.70 -14.67
C GLU A 312 5.53 11.32 -15.78
N ALA A 313 6.02 11.33 -17.03
CA ALA A 313 5.24 11.78 -18.18
C ALA A 313 4.05 10.83 -18.45
N ILE A 314 4.27 9.51 -18.42
CA ILE A 314 3.20 8.51 -18.59
C ILE A 314 2.15 8.62 -17.48
N ARG A 315 2.58 8.79 -16.21
CA ARG A 315 1.64 8.98 -15.10
C ARG A 315 0.76 10.21 -15.29
N LEU A 316 1.36 11.33 -15.69
CA LEU A 316 0.64 12.56 -15.96
C LEU A 316 -0.32 12.43 -17.16
N GLU A 317 0.15 11.82 -18.25
CA GLU A 317 -0.65 11.54 -19.44
C GLU A 317 -1.91 10.72 -19.08
N LYS A 318 -1.74 9.62 -18.32
CA LYS A 318 -2.84 8.77 -17.89
C LYS A 318 -3.86 9.49 -17.00
N ASP A 319 -3.39 10.34 -16.10
CA ASP A 319 -4.29 11.13 -15.25
C ASP A 319 -5.07 12.16 -16.09
N ILE A 320 -4.42 12.81 -17.05
CA ILE A 320 -5.06 13.73 -18.00
C ILE A 320 -6.07 12.99 -18.89
N GLU A 321 -5.76 11.79 -19.37
CA GLU A 321 -6.70 10.95 -20.13
C GLU A 321 -7.94 10.61 -19.30
N SER A 322 -7.76 10.30 -18.02
CA SER A 322 -8.88 10.04 -17.09
C SER A 322 -9.76 11.27 -16.92
N ALA A 323 -9.16 12.45 -16.78
CA ALA A 323 -9.89 13.72 -16.77
C ALA A 323 -10.58 14.02 -18.12
N LEU A 324 -9.97 13.65 -19.24
CA LEU A 324 -10.51 13.84 -20.58
C LEU A 324 -11.75 12.99 -20.82
N ASP A 325 -11.70 11.72 -20.40
CA ASP A 325 -12.82 10.79 -20.50
C ASP A 325 -14.03 11.27 -19.68
N HIS A 326 -13.76 11.90 -18.53
CA HIS A 326 -14.77 12.49 -17.67
C HIS A 326 -15.37 13.78 -18.26
N ALA A 327 -14.57 14.83 -18.43
CA ALA A 327 -15.06 16.18 -18.73
C ALA A 327 -15.18 16.49 -20.23
N LYS A 328 -14.44 15.78 -21.09
CA LYS A 328 -14.43 15.93 -22.56
C LYS A 328 -14.24 17.38 -23.05
N SER A 329 -13.54 18.21 -22.29
CA SER A 329 -13.34 19.63 -22.61
C SER A 329 -12.16 19.84 -23.56
N SER A 330 -12.25 20.86 -24.43
CA SER A 330 -11.15 21.24 -25.32
C SER A 330 -9.88 21.65 -24.56
N ARG A 331 -10.04 22.17 -23.34
CA ARG A 331 -8.94 22.50 -22.43
C ARG A 331 -8.16 21.25 -22.02
N VAL A 332 -8.84 20.18 -21.61
CA VAL A 332 -8.19 18.92 -21.22
C VAL A 332 -7.59 18.21 -22.44
N GLN A 333 -8.23 18.32 -23.60
CA GLN A 333 -7.68 17.79 -24.86
C GLN A 333 -6.36 18.46 -25.26
N ASP A 334 -6.24 19.79 -25.10
CA ASP A 334 -4.97 20.52 -25.32
C ASP A 334 -3.87 20.03 -24.36
N LEU A 335 -4.21 19.83 -23.08
CA LEU A 335 -3.29 19.29 -22.08
C LEU A 335 -2.82 17.87 -22.44
N ALA A 336 -3.70 17.02 -22.97
CA ALA A 336 -3.34 15.68 -23.42
C ALA A 336 -2.34 15.73 -24.59
N HIS A 337 -2.56 16.62 -25.56
CA HIS A 337 -1.60 16.84 -26.66
C HIS A 337 -0.23 17.31 -26.15
N ARG A 338 -0.22 18.26 -25.22
CA ARG A 338 1.02 18.76 -24.60
C ARG A 338 1.75 17.70 -23.77
N ALA A 339 1.02 16.80 -23.10
CA ALA A 339 1.60 15.66 -22.39
C ALA A 339 2.29 14.69 -23.35
N ALA A 340 1.64 14.37 -24.48
CA ALA A 340 2.22 13.54 -25.53
C ALA A 340 3.47 14.19 -26.17
N GLU A 341 3.44 15.51 -26.41
CA GLU A 341 4.60 16.26 -26.89
C GLU A 341 5.76 16.22 -25.88
N LEU A 342 5.47 16.40 -24.59
CA LEU A 342 6.47 16.31 -23.53
C LEU A 342 7.12 14.92 -23.49
N ARG A 343 6.32 13.87 -23.63
CA ARG A 343 6.80 12.48 -23.67
C ARG A 343 7.62 12.17 -24.93
N SER A 344 7.35 12.84 -26.04
CA SER A 344 8.12 12.66 -27.29
C SER A 344 9.55 13.22 -27.23
N ASP A 345 9.83 14.11 -26.27
CA ASP A 345 11.12 14.80 -26.13
C ASP A 345 11.64 14.78 -24.68
N LEU A 346 11.90 13.57 -24.18
CA LEU A 346 12.38 13.33 -22.82
C LEU A 346 13.80 13.87 -22.57
N SER A 347 14.60 14.10 -23.61
CA SER A 347 15.98 14.56 -23.50
C SER A 347 16.13 16.08 -23.39
N ALA A 348 15.04 16.83 -23.59
CA ALA A 348 15.08 18.29 -23.59
C ALA A 348 15.66 18.85 -22.27
N GLU A 349 16.55 19.85 -22.36
CA GLU A 349 17.13 20.48 -21.16
C GLU A 349 16.05 21.20 -20.32
N ASP A 350 15.04 21.76 -20.99
CA ASP A 350 13.90 22.47 -20.38
C ASP A 350 12.73 21.55 -19.99
N PHE A 351 12.90 20.22 -20.05
CA PHE A 351 11.86 19.25 -19.66
C PHE A 351 11.25 19.54 -18.29
N PRO A 352 12.02 19.80 -17.21
CA PRO A 352 11.43 20.03 -15.88
C PRO A 352 10.53 21.27 -15.85
N ASP A 353 10.89 22.32 -16.59
CA ASP A 353 10.13 23.56 -16.68
C ASP A 353 8.83 23.35 -17.48
N ARG A 354 8.91 22.62 -18.61
CA ARG A 354 7.73 22.25 -19.41
C ARG A 354 6.78 21.35 -18.63
N TYR A 355 7.30 20.38 -17.88
CA TYR A 355 6.51 19.50 -17.01
C TYR A 355 5.81 20.29 -15.91
N ALA A 356 6.53 21.17 -15.20
CA ALA A 356 5.94 22.02 -14.16
C ALA A 356 4.86 22.99 -14.70
N ALA A 357 5.10 23.56 -15.88
CA ALA A 357 4.11 24.42 -16.55
C ALA A 357 2.84 23.64 -16.94
N LEU A 358 2.99 22.40 -17.41
CA LEU A 358 1.87 21.52 -17.72
C LEU A 358 1.06 21.17 -16.46
N LEU A 359 1.74 20.83 -15.36
CA LEU A 359 1.09 20.57 -14.06
C LEU A 359 0.29 21.76 -13.56
N ARG A 360 0.82 22.99 -13.70
CA ARG A 360 0.10 24.21 -13.33
C ARG A 360 -1.19 24.37 -14.13
N ASP A 361 -1.10 24.27 -15.46
CA ASP A 361 -2.24 24.48 -16.34
C ASP A 361 -3.30 23.37 -16.16
N TYR A 362 -2.84 22.17 -15.83
CA TYR A 362 -3.69 21.04 -15.49
C TYR A 362 -4.35 21.17 -14.12
N ALA A 363 -3.64 21.68 -13.11
CA ALA A 363 -4.22 21.99 -11.79
C ALA A 363 -5.43 22.92 -11.88
N GLU A 364 -5.40 23.89 -12.78
CA GLU A 364 -6.53 24.77 -13.05
C GLU A 364 -7.70 24.02 -13.70
N ALA A 365 -7.45 23.12 -14.65
CA ALA A 365 -8.49 22.30 -15.26
C ALA A 365 -9.15 21.35 -14.23
N ILE A 366 -8.35 20.75 -13.34
CA ILE A 366 -8.87 19.90 -12.26
C ILE A 366 -9.66 20.70 -11.23
N ARG A 367 -9.26 21.95 -10.95
CA ARG A 367 -10.06 22.83 -10.10
C ARG A 367 -11.42 23.12 -10.72
N ASP A 368 -11.47 23.42 -12.02
CA ASP A 368 -12.74 23.65 -12.72
C ASP A 368 -13.65 22.41 -12.68
N ILE A 369 -13.09 21.20 -12.89
CA ILE A 369 -13.81 19.92 -12.77
C ILE A 369 -14.29 19.70 -11.33
N ARG A 370 -13.42 19.93 -10.33
CA ARG A 370 -13.80 19.78 -8.92
C ARG A 370 -14.95 20.70 -8.56
N ASP A 371 -14.88 21.96 -8.95
CA ASP A 371 -15.88 22.97 -8.59
C ASP A 371 -17.22 22.75 -9.33
N THR A 372 -17.22 22.07 -10.48
CA THR A 372 -18.41 21.83 -11.30
C THR A 372 -19.03 20.46 -11.04
N ASP A 373 -18.22 19.40 -11.09
CA ASP A 373 -18.67 18.00 -11.12
C ASP A 373 -18.48 17.30 -9.77
N PHE A 374 -17.53 17.76 -8.94
CA PHE A 374 -17.19 17.15 -7.64
C PHE A 374 -17.34 18.13 -6.48
N ALA A 375 -18.29 19.06 -6.56
CA ALA A 375 -18.46 20.14 -5.58
C ALA A 375 -18.78 19.64 -4.16
N GLU A 376 -19.25 18.41 -4.03
CA GLU A 376 -19.54 17.75 -2.75
C GLU A 376 -18.29 17.18 -2.04
N THR A 377 -17.11 17.25 -2.67
CA THR A 377 -15.86 16.78 -2.07
C THR A 377 -15.46 17.62 -0.86
N SER A 378 -15.30 16.96 0.28
CA SER A 378 -14.88 17.52 1.56
C SER A 378 -13.53 18.22 1.48
N ASP A 379 -13.42 19.35 2.16
CA ASP A 379 -12.16 20.09 2.32
C ASP A 379 -11.19 19.44 3.34
N THR A 380 -11.56 18.32 3.95
CA THR A 380 -10.69 17.61 4.91
C THR A 380 -9.60 16.79 4.23
N HIS A 381 -9.77 16.48 2.95
CA HIS A 381 -8.78 15.73 2.18
C HIS A 381 -7.50 16.52 2.02
N ARG A 382 -6.36 15.82 2.04
CA ARG A 382 -5.05 16.46 1.91
C ARG A 382 -4.31 15.87 0.72
N VAL A 383 -3.66 16.74 -0.03
CA VAL A 383 -2.67 16.34 -1.03
C VAL A 383 -1.50 15.66 -0.32
N PRO A 384 -1.02 14.51 -0.82
CA PRO A 384 0.19 13.88 -0.32
C PRO A 384 1.37 14.84 -0.36
N ARG A 385 2.25 14.74 0.63
CA ARG A 385 3.43 15.62 0.79
C ARG A 385 4.70 14.79 0.78
N LEU A 386 5.85 15.45 0.62
CA LEU A 386 7.15 14.81 0.73
C LEU A 386 7.24 13.96 2.03
N GLY A 387 7.59 12.69 1.86
CA GLY A 387 7.63 11.66 2.89
C GLY A 387 6.35 10.83 3.07
N ASP A 388 5.29 11.13 2.31
CA ASP A 388 4.13 10.26 2.15
C ASP A 388 4.37 9.31 0.95
N SER A 389 3.88 8.07 1.00
CA SER A 389 4.22 7.05 -0.02
C SER A 389 3.56 7.25 -1.38
N ASP A 390 2.40 7.87 -1.39
CA ASP A 390 1.63 8.30 -2.55
C ASP A 390 2.10 9.64 -3.13
N TRP A 391 3.03 10.35 -2.48
CA TRP A 391 3.58 11.57 -3.06
C TRP A 391 4.30 11.30 -4.39
N ARG A 392 4.12 12.20 -5.34
CA ARG A 392 4.77 12.18 -6.65
C ARG A 392 5.33 13.57 -6.99
N PRO A 393 6.35 13.64 -7.88
CA PRO A 393 6.83 14.89 -8.43
C PRO A 393 5.69 15.80 -8.91
N GLY A 394 5.66 17.04 -8.41
CA GLY A 394 4.63 18.00 -8.78
C GLY A 394 3.44 18.10 -7.83
N TYR A 395 3.20 17.13 -6.94
CA TYR A 395 2.08 17.22 -5.98
C TYR A 395 2.24 18.44 -5.07
N GLY A 396 1.19 19.25 -4.99
CA GLY A 396 1.19 20.51 -4.24
C GLY A 396 1.91 21.67 -4.93
N VAL A 397 2.68 21.43 -6.00
CA VAL A 397 3.28 22.49 -6.81
C VAL A 397 2.13 23.24 -7.50
N HIS A 398 2.02 24.55 -7.30
CA HIS A 398 0.89 25.37 -7.78
C HIS A 398 -0.49 24.84 -7.33
N SER A 399 -0.56 24.21 -6.15
CA SER A 399 -1.76 23.55 -5.65
C SER A 399 -2.27 22.42 -6.57
N PHE A 400 -1.36 21.81 -7.35
CA PHE A 400 -1.70 20.67 -8.19
C PHE A 400 -2.13 19.46 -7.36
N VAL A 401 -3.27 18.90 -7.78
CA VAL A 401 -3.84 17.63 -7.32
C VAL A 401 -4.26 16.87 -8.58
N PRO A 402 -3.86 15.61 -8.76
CA PRO A 402 -4.26 14.85 -9.94
C PRO A 402 -5.75 14.53 -9.91
N PHE A 403 -6.35 14.38 -11.09
CA PHE A 403 -7.77 14.04 -11.28
C PHE A 403 -8.14 12.79 -10.51
N MET A 404 -7.37 11.72 -10.63
CA MET A 404 -7.69 10.44 -10.01
C MET A 404 -7.77 10.53 -8.49
N LEU A 405 -7.01 11.44 -7.87
CA LEU A 405 -7.05 11.67 -6.43
C LEU A 405 -8.27 12.52 -6.02
N VAL A 406 -8.60 13.57 -6.80
CA VAL A 406 -9.84 14.34 -6.54
C VAL A 406 -11.08 13.47 -6.74
N HIS A 407 -11.07 12.65 -7.78
CA HIS A 407 -12.16 11.72 -8.07
C HIS A 407 -12.31 10.67 -6.97
N SER A 408 -11.21 10.12 -6.43
CA SER A 408 -11.31 9.17 -5.31
C SER A 408 -11.85 9.82 -4.04
N TRP A 409 -11.48 11.07 -3.76
CA TRP A 409 -12.06 11.84 -2.65
C TRP A 409 -13.57 12.05 -2.83
N TYR A 410 -13.99 12.46 -4.02
CA TYR A 410 -15.41 12.61 -4.35
C TYR A 410 -16.21 11.32 -4.16
N LEU A 411 -15.69 10.19 -4.66
CA LEU A 411 -16.33 8.88 -4.47
C LEU A 411 -16.41 8.50 -2.99
N SER A 412 -15.36 8.80 -2.21
CA SER A 412 -15.37 8.60 -0.76
C SER A 412 -16.43 9.46 -0.07
N ASP A 413 -16.56 10.73 -0.42
CA ASP A 413 -17.48 11.65 0.28
C ASP A 413 -18.94 11.47 -0.14
N THR A 414 -19.19 11.15 -1.42
CA THR A 414 -20.56 10.94 -1.91
C THR A 414 -21.14 9.60 -1.50
N SER A 415 -20.29 8.58 -1.29
CA SER A 415 -20.72 7.33 -0.65
C SER A 415 -21.09 7.50 0.82
N ASP A 416 -20.56 8.52 1.51
CA ASP A 416 -20.91 8.86 2.90
C ASP A 416 -22.25 9.64 3.06
N SER A 417 -22.80 10.19 1.97
CA SER A 417 -24.02 11.03 2.01
C SER A 417 -25.35 10.24 2.14
N SER A 418 -25.33 8.93 1.91
CA SER A 418 -26.46 8.02 2.12
C SER A 418 -26.52 7.43 3.55
N GLY A 419 -26.54 8.30 4.56
CA GLY A 419 -27.11 8.04 5.89
C GLY A 419 -26.50 6.91 6.73
N GLY A 420 -25.50 7.24 7.56
CA GLY A 420 -25.14 6.45 8.75
C GLY A 420 -23.73 6.74 9.27
N SER A 421 -23.63 7.43 10.41
CA SER A 421 -22.37 7.80 11.10
C SER A 421 -21.31 6.69 11.15
N GLY A 422 -20.16 6.93 10.51
CA GLY A 422 -18.86 6.31 10.85
C GLY A 422 -18.09 5.72 9.67
N SER A 423 -17.43 6.55 8.85
CA SER A 423 -16.39 6.15 7.87
C SER A 423 -16.60 4.78 7.22
N THR A 424 -17.52 4.68 6.27
CA THR A 424 -17.90 3.43 5.60
C THR A 424 -17.56 3.50 4.12
N SER A 425 -16.35 3.07 3.74
CA SER A 425 -16.01 2.79 2.34
C SER A 425 -16.77 1.53 1.91
N ALA A 426 -17.91 1.71 1.23
CA ALA A 426 -18.83 0.63 0.85
C ALA A 426 -18.10 -0.59 0.27
N VAL A 427 -18.32 -1.77 0.89
CA VAL A 427 -17.68 -3.01 0.46
C VAL A 427 -18.29 -3.48 -0.86
N ASN A 428 -17.47 -3.60 -1.91
CA ASN A 428 -17.90 -4.12 -3.20
C ASN A 428 -17.74 -5.66 -3.24
N THR A 429 -18.86 -6.36 -3.38
CA THR A 429 -18.90 -7.83 -3.49
C THR A 429 -19.27 -8.33 -4.89
N THR A 430 -19.38 -7.43 -5.87
CA THR A 430 -19.90 -7.74 -7.20
C THR A 430 -18.80 -7.97 -8.22
N PHE A 431 -19.04 -8.92 -9.14
CA PHE A 431 -18.22 -9.18 -10.32
C PHE A 431 -19.12 -9.07 -11.55
N SER A 432 -18.70 -8.27 -12.53
CA SER A 432 -19.48 -7.97 -13.74
C SER A 432 -19.69 -9.19 -14.64
N SER A 433 -18.82 -10.20 -14.53
CA SER A 433 -18.93 -11.47 -15.28
C SER A 433 -20.01 -12.43 -14.73
N GLY A 434 -20.62 -12.11 -13.59
CA GLY A 434 -21.49 -13.02 -12.85
C GLY A 434 -20.74 -14.08 -12.05
N PHE A 435 -19.42 -13.92 -11.87
CA PHE A 435 -18.63 -14.74 -10.96
C PHE A 435 -19.19 -14.66 -9.54
N ALA A 436 -19.38 -15.81 -8.91
CA ALA A 436 -20.06 -15.97 -7.62
C ALA A 436 -19.07 -16.09 -6.45
N GLY A 437 -17.90 -15.47 -6.56
CA GLY A 437 -16.87 -15.52 -5.53
C GLY A 437 -17.28 -14.81 -4.24
N GLY A 438 -17.08 -15.47 -3.10
CA GLY A 438 -17.35 -14.88 -1.79
C GLY A 438 -16.26 -13.89 -1.33
N GLY A 439 -16.62 -13.07 -0.34
CA GLY A 439 -15.80 -11.97 0.19
C GLY A 439 -16.15 -10.61 -0.44
N GLY A 440 -15.16 -9.72 -0.54
CA GLY A 440 -15.34 -8.38 -1.14
C GLY A 440 -14.11 -7.50 -1.05
N SER A 441 -14.23 -6.31 -1.62
CA SER A 441 -13.17 -5.31 -1.69
C SER A 441 -13.60 -3.95 -1.20
N SER A 442 -12.62 -3.10 -0.89
CA SER A 442 -12.82 -1.71 -0.49
C SER A 442 -11.56 -0.90 -0.81
N SER A 443 -11.64 0.42 -0.68
CA SER A 443 -10.49 1.33 -0.84
C SER A 443 -9.81 1.60 0.51
N PHE A 444 -8.54 2.01 0.50
CA PHE A 444 -7.80 2.42 1.70
C PHE A 444 -7.08 3.75 1.57
#